data_AF-A0A1J3CMA6-F1
#
_entry.id   AF-A0A1J3CMA6-F1
#
_cell.length_a   1.000
_cell.length_b   1.000
_cell.length_c   1.000
_cell.angle_alpha   90.00
_cell.angle_beta   90.00
_cell.angle_gamma   90.00
#
_symmetry.space_group_name_H-M   'P 1'
#
loop_
_entity.id
_entity.type
_entity.pdbx_description
1 polymer ?
#
loop_
_entity_poly.entity_id
_entity_poly.type
_entity_poly.pdbx_seq_one_letter_code
_entity_poly.pdbx_strand_id
1 'polypeptide(L)'
;VSKHPRFCSKLSDNGARWMKTKVNVDDHVVAPEIDPQEVNEDGQKFVDDYVSRLTMIPLDRSRPLWDIHILNVKTSDAEAVGVMRCHHALADGMSLMSLLVACTRKSSDPEAFP
;
A
#
# COMPACT_ATOMS: atom_id res chain seq x y z
N VAL A 1 -1.32 10.37 12.96
CA VAL A 1 -0.16 9.45 13.07
C VAL A 1 -0.68 8.10 13.55
N SER A 2 -0.43 7.03 12.78
CA SER A 2 -0.99 5.68 13.01
C SER A 2 -0.74 5.18 14.44
N LYS A 3 -1.75 4.54 15.05
CA LYS A 3 -1.63 3.89 16.38
C LYS A 3 -0.79 2.62 16.36
N HIS A 4 -0.25 2.21 15.21
CA HIS A 4 0.53 0.98 15.09
C HIS A 4 2.05 1.25 15.02
N PRO A 5 2.82 0.82 16.05
CA PRO A 5 4.28 1.03 16.07
C PRO A 5 5.01 0.44 14.86
N ARG A 6 4.51 -0.66 14.28
CA ARG A 6 5.10 -1.33 13.12
C ARG A 6 5.19 -0.45 11.88
N PHE A 7 4.21 0.43 11.62
CA PHE A 7 4.26 1.35 10.47
C PHE A 7 5.04 2.64 10.76
N CYS A 8 5.46 2.86 12.01
CA CYS A 8 6.26 4.01 12.43
C CYS A 8 7.69 3.59 12.83
N SER A 9 8.14 2.42 12.37
CA SER A 9 9.46 1.87 12.69
C SER A 9 10.18 1.47 11.40
N LYS A 10 11.49 1.68 11.37
CA LYS A 10 12.39 1.18 10.32
C LYS A 10 13.38 0.18 10.91
N LEU A 11 14.02 -0.62 10.07
CA LEU A 11 15.13 -1.47 10.50
C LEU A 11 16.40 -0.62 10.74
N SER A 12 17.25 -1.05 11.67
CA SER A 12 18.63 -0.58 11.76
C SER A 12 19.41 -0.97 10.50
N ASP A 13 20.53 -0.30 10.24
CA ASP A 13 21.32 -0.51 9.02
C ASP A 13 21.81 -1.96 8.88
N ASN A 14 22.06 -2.64 10.01
CA ASN A 14 22.41 -4.06 10.06
C ASN A 14 21.19 -5.02 10.13
N GLY A 15 19.96 -4.49 10.08
CA GLY A 15 18.72 -5.27 10.14
C GLY A 15 18.38 -5.88 11.50
N ALA A 16 19.19 -5.65 12.54
CA ALA A 16 19.08 -6.37 13.81
C ALA A 16 17.95 -5.87 14.72
N ARG A 17 17.49 -4.62 14.57
CA ARG A 17 16.44 -4.06 15.44
C ARG A 17 15.52 -3.10 14.71
N TRP A 18 14.28 -3.01 15.20
CA TRP A 18 13.33 -1.97 14.81
C TRP A 18 13.60 -0.70 15.61
N MET A 19 13.64 0.43 14.91
CA MET A 19 13.84 1.75 15.48
C MET A 19 12.67 2.64 15.10
N LYS A 20 12.02 3.23 16.10
CA LYS A 20 10.95 4.21 15.86
C LYS A 20 11.52 5.39 15.07
N THR A 21 10.78 5.83 14.07
CA THR A 21 11.17 6.95 13.22
C THR A 21 9.98 7.85 12.95
N LYS A 22 10.27 9.11 12.58
CA LYS A 22 9.25 9.97 12.00
C LYS A 22 8.97 9.48 10.59
N VAL A 23 7.70 9.28 10.27
CA VAL A 23 7.26 8.91 8.93
C VAL A 23 7.06 10.19 8.13
N ASN A 24 7.66 10.26 6.95
CA ASN A 24 7.32 11.24 5.93
C ASN A 24 6.35 10.57 4.94
N VAL A 25 5.09 11.03 4.91
CA VAL A 25 4.03 10.34 4.16
C VAL A 25 4.30 10.37 2.65
N ASP A 26 4.92 11.44 2.16
CA ASP A 26 5.22 11.64 0.73
C ASP A 26 6.21 10.58 0.19
N ASP A 27 7.01 9.97 1.08
CA ASP A 27 7.92 8.88 0.72
C ASP A 27 7.20 7.52 0.59
N HIS A 28 5.98 7.40 1.13
CA HIS A 28 5.25 6.14 1.25
C HIS A 28 3.94 6.11 0.46
N VAL A 29 3.38 7.25 0.06
CA VAL A 29 2.13 7.32 -0.69
C VAL A 29 2.41 7.87 -2.07
N VAL A 30 2.20 7.04 -3.09
CA VAL A 30 2.47 7.37 -4.49
C VAL A 30 1.16 7.37 -5.26
N ALA A 31 0.83 8.49 -5.91
CA ALA A 31 -0.26 8.57 -6.86
C ALA A 31 0.34 8.92 -8.23
N PRO A 32 0.71 7.92 -9.06
CA PRO A 32 1.31 8.21 -10.35
C PRO A 32 0.30 8.91 -11.27
N GLU A 33 0.78 9.86 -12.06
CA GLU A 33 0.04 10.33 -13.23
C GLU A 33 0.02 9.22 -14.28
N ILE A 34 -1.17 8.87 -14.76
CA ILE A 34 -1.38 7.76 -15.68
C ILE A 34 -1.94 8.34 -16.97
N ASP A 35 -1.27 8.06 -18.09
CA ASP A 35 -1.76 8.43 -19.41
C ASP A 35 -3.00 7.58 -19.73
N PRO A 36 -4.18 8.18 -19.99
CA PRO A 36 -5.37 7.43 -20.39
C PRO A 36 -5.16 6.55 -21.62
N GLN A 37 -4.19 6.86 -22.49
CA GLN A 37 -3.88 6.04 -23.66
C GLN A 37 -3.17 4.73 -23.31
N GLU A 38 -2.52 4.64 -22.15
CA GLU A 38 -1.88 3.42 -21.65
C GLU A 38 -2.87 2.46 -20.98
N VAL A 39 -4.07 2.95 -20.64
CA VAL A 39 -5.12 2.19 -19.97
C VAL A 39 -6.03 1.55 -21.03
N ASN A 40 -6.08 0.22 -21.04
CA ASN A 40 -6.99 -0.52 -21.91
C ASN A 40 -8.45 -0.37 -21.44
N GLU A 41 -9.43 -0.78 -22.27
CA GLU A 41 -10.87 -0.57 -22.00
C GLU A 41 -11.35 -1.07 -20.63
N ASP A 42 -10.72 -2.12 -20.06
CA ASP A 42 -11.08 -2.69 -18.76
C ASP A 42 -10.18 -2.22 -17.59
N GLY A 43 -9.09 -1.49 -17.87
CA GLY A 43 -8.08 -1.04 -16.90
C GLY A 43 -7.33 -2.12 -16.11
N GLN A 44 -7.81 -3.36 -16.13
CA GLN A 44 -7.32 -4.45 -15.28
C GLN A 44 -5.90 -4.85 -15.68
N LYS A 45 -5.63 -4.93 -16.98
CA LYS A 45 -4.30 -5.27 -17.48
C LYS A 45 -3.26 -4.25 -17.04
N PHE A 46 -3.59 -2.95 -17.08
CA PHE A 46 -2.69 -1.91 -16.61
C PHE A 46 -2.34 -2.10 -15.13
N VAL A 47 -3.34 -2.39 -14.29
CA VAL A 47 -3.16 -2.66 -12.86
C VAL A 47 -2.25 -3.87 -12.64
N ASP A 48 -2.49 -4.96 -13.35
CA ASP A 48 -1.70 -6.20 -13.23
C ASP A 48 -0.23 -5.97 -13.62
N ASP A 49 0.00 -5.27 -14.74
CA ASP A 49 1.35 -4.92 -15.22
C ASP A 49 2.06 -3.95 -14.25
N TYR A 50 1.32 -3.02 -13.65
CA TYR A 50 1.84 -2.12 -12.62
C TYR A 50 2.26 -2.89 -11.37
N VAL A 51 1.36 -3.73 -10.84
CA VAL A 51 1.63 -4.55 -9.65
C VAL A 51 2.78 -5.52 -9.91
N SER A 52 2.82 -6.18 -11.06
CA SER A 52 3.91 -7.08 -11.46
C SER A 52 5.26 -6.38 -11.40
N ARG A 53 5.41 -5.21 -12.05
CA ARG A 53 6.64 -4.41 -11.97
C ARG A 53 6.96 -4.00 -10.54
N LEU A 54 5.95 -3.59 -9.77
CA LEU A 54 6.12 -3.16 -8.40
C LEU A 54 6.63 -4.30 -7.50
N THR A 55 6.24 -5.55 -7.73
CA THR A 55 6.76 -6.70 -6.95
C THR A 55 8.25 -6.97 -7.16
N MET A 56 8.83 -6.50 -8.26
CA MET A 56 10.26 -6.66 -8.57
C MET A 56 11.13 -5.58 -7.91
N ILE A 57 10.53 -4.52 -7.38
CA ILE A 57 11.25 -3.39 -6.78
C ILE A 57 11.32 -3.58 -5.26
N PRO A 58 12.51 -3.73 -4.66
CA PRO A 58 12.64 -3.87 -3.22
C PRO A 58 12.22 -2.57 -2.50
N LEU A 59 11.65 -2.73 -1.30
CA LEU A 59 11.37 -1.60 -0.42
C LEU A 59 12.68 -0.99 0.09
N ASP A 60 12.76 0.35 0.11
CA ASP A 60 13.91 1.06 0.66
C ASP A 60 13.99 0.84 2.18
N ARG A 61 15.11 0.26 2.62
CA ARG A 61 15.39 -0.06 4.02
C ARG A 61 15.77 1.14 4.87
N SER A 62 16.01 2.31 4.27
CA SER A 62 16.31 3.55 4.98
C SER A 62 15.09 4.12 5.73
N ARG A 63 13.88 3.67 5.36
CA ARG A 63 12.56 4.12 5.83
C ARG A 63 11.69 2.93 6.31
N PRO A 64 10.52 3.18 6.93
CA PRO A 64 9.56 2.13 7.26
C PRO A 64 9.21 1.26 6.04
N LEU A 65 9.13 -0.06 6.23
CA LEU A 65 9.07 -1.01 5.13
C LEU A 65 7.65 -1.24 4.58
N TRP A 66 6.99 -0.18 4.17
CA TRP A 66 5.68 -0.21 3.53
C TRP A 66 5.52 0.96 2.57
N ASP A 67 4.65 0.81 1.57
CA ASP A 67 4.15 1.91 0.75
C ASP A 67 2.74 1.60 0.23
N ILE A 68 2.07 2.64 -0.26
CA ILE A 68 0.74 2.61 -0.84
C ILE A 68 0.81 3.33 -2.18
N HIS A 69 0.32 2.66 -3.22
CA HIS A 69 0.18 3.23 -4.55
C HIS A 69 -1.31 3.39 -4.84
N ILE A 70 -1.73 4.60 -5.23
CA ILE A 70 -3.12 4.91 -5.58
C ILE A 70 -3.17 5.08 -7.09
N LEU A 71 -3.69 4.08 -7.78
CA LEU A 71 -3.86 4.10 -9.23
C LEU A 71 -5.25 4.64 -9.54
N ASN A 72 -5.32 5.82 -10.14
CA ASN A 72 -6.58 6.39 -10.61
C ASN A 72 -7.02 5.75 -11.94
N VAL A 73 -7.19 4.43 -11.90
CA VAL A 73 -7.56 3.57 -13.04
C VAL A 73 -8.87 2.90 -12.70
N LYS A 74 -9.87 3.13 -13.55
CA LYS A 74 -11.16 2.47 -13.45
C LYS A 74 -11.04 1.03 -13.95
N THR A 75 -11.57 0.09 -13.18
CA THR A 75 -11.76 -1.31 -13.58
C THR A 75 -13.26 -1.65 -13.58
N SER A 76 -13.61 -2.88 -13.94
CA SER A 76 -15.00 -3.36 -13.86
C SER A 76 -15.59 -3.29 -12.45
N ASP A 77 -14.76 -3.40 -11.41
CA ASP A 77 -15.20 -3.50 -10.01
C ASP A 77 -14.94 -2.24 -9.18
N ALA A 78 -14.13 -1.29 -9.68
CA ALA A 78 -13.70 -0.13 -8.91
C ALA A 78 -13.43 1.12 -9.75
N GLU A 79 -13.67 2.30 -9.20
CA GLU A 79 -13.33 3.59 -9.84
C GLU A 79 -11.83 3.92 -9.74
N ALA A 80 -11.12 3.31 -8.80
CA ALA A 80 -9.68 3.44 -8.59
C ALA A 80 -9.14 2.23 -7.82
N VAL A 81 -7.83 1.97 -7.90
CA VAL A 81 -7.19 0.81 -7.25
C VAL A 81 -6.11 1.28 -6.28
N GLY A 82 -6.21 0.82 -5.03
CA GLY A 82 -5.15 0.97 -4.02
C GLY A 82 -4.29 -0.28 -3.93
N VAL A 83 -2.98 -0.14 -4.05
CA VAL A 83 -2.00 -1.23 -3.89
C VAL A 83 -1.15 -0.94 -2.65
N MET A 84 -1.24 -1.78 -1.62
CA MET A 84 -0.40 -1.66 -0.43
C MET A 84 0.70 -2.73 -0.45
N ARG A 85 1.95 -2.31 -0.32
CA ARG A 85 3.08 -3.23 -0.08
C ARG A 85 3.55 -3.10 1.34
N CYS A 86 3.86 -4.24 1.94
CA CYS A 86 4.44 -4.33 3.27
C CYS A 86 5.47 -5.45 3.30
N HIS A 87 6.62 -5.19 3.90
CA HIS A 87 7.59 -6.26 4.13
C HIS A 87 7.04 -7.24 5.20
N HIS A 88 7.18 -8.54 4.98
CA HIS A 88 6.62 -9.60 5.84
C HIS A 88 7.09 -9.53 7.30
N ALA A 89 8.23 -8.88 7.56
CA ALA A 89 8.73 -8.65 8.91
C ALA A 89 7.85 -7.68 9.74
N LEU A 90 6.93 -6.94 9.11
CA LEU A 90 6.00 -6.04 9.80
C LEU A 90 4.79 -6.76 10.40
N ALA A 91 4.28 -7.76 9.68
CA ALA A 91 3.11 -8.55 10.04
C ALA A 91 3.03 -9.79 9.14
N ASP A 92 2.42 -10.85 9.67
CA ASP A 92 1.94 -11.94 8.83
C ASP A 92 0.73 -11.49 7.96
N GLY A 93 0.41 -12.29 6.94
CA GLY A 93 -0.65 -11.96 5.99
C GLY A 93 -2.04 -11.79 6.62
N MET A 94 -2.38 -12.59 7.65
CA MET A 94 -3.69 -12.48 8.32
C MET A 94 -3.79 -11.20 9.14
N SER A 95 -2.75 -10.88 9.92
CA SER A 95 -2.68 -9.65 10.70
C SER A 95 -2.73 -8.40 9.82
N LEU A 96 -2.11 -8.44 8.64
CA LEU A 96 -2.13 -7.34 7.68
C LEU A 96 -3.51 -7.16 7.03
N MET A 97 -4.14 -8.25 6.56
CA MET A 97 -5.48 -8.20 5.97
C MET A 97 -6.54 -7.77 6.98
N SER A 98 -6.46 -8.26 8.22
CA SER A 98 -7.37 -7.84 9.30
C SER A 98 -7.26 -6.34 9.57
N LEU A 99 -6.04 -5.79 9.55
CA LEU A 99 -5.84 -4.35 9.70
C LEU A 99 -6.43 -3.58 8.53
N LEU A 100 -6.17 -4.01 7.29
CA LEU A 100 -6.68 -3.36 6.08
C LEU A 100 -8.20 -3.25 6.12
N VAL A 101 -8.88 -4.37 6.41
CA VAL A 101 -10.34 -4.41 6.54
C VAL A 101 -10.81 -3.48 7.66
N ALA A 102 -10.16 -3.50 8.83
CA ALA A 102 -10.47 -2.61 9.95
C ALA A 102 -10.26 -1.11 9.65
N CYS A 103 -9.44 -0.78 8.65
CA CYS A 103 -9.22 0.58 8.17
C CYS A 103 -10.22 1.03 7.09
N THR A 104 -11.13 0.15 6.68
CA THR A 104 -12.13 0.42 5.64
C THR A 104 -13.55 0.34 6.18
N ARG A 105 -14.50 0.95 5.47
CA ARG A 105 -15.94 0.89 5.74
C ARG A 105 -16.64 0.39 4.48
N LYS A 106 -17.84 -0.19 4.63
CA LYS A 106 -18.67 -0.53 3.47
C LYS A 106 -19.03 0.74 2.72
N SER A 107 -18.86 0.74 1.40
CA SER A 107 -19.21 1.90 0.57
C SER A 107 -20.71 2.22 0.60
N SER A 108 -21.55 1.20 0.77
CA SER A 108 -23.01 1.33 0.89
C SER A 108 -23.51 1.70 2.28
N ASP A 109 -22.69 1.52 3.33
CA ASP A 109 -23.04 1.81 4.72
C ASP A 109 -21.77 2.25 5.49
N PRO A 110 -21.50 3.57 5.58
CA PRO A 110 -20.30 4.10 6.22
C PRO A 110 -20.22 3.82 7.73
N GLU A 111 -21.35 3.58 8.39
CA GLU A 111 -21.42 3.37 9.84
C GLU A 111 -21.29 1.90 10.24
N ALA A 112 -21.54 0.98 9.30
CA ALA A 112 -21.30 -0.44 9.50
C ALA A 112 -19.83 -0.70 9.88
N PHE A 113 -19.62 -1.51 10.92
CA PHE A 113 -18.31 -2.08 11.19
C PHE A 113 -17.92 -3.03 10.05
N PRO A 114 -16.62 -3.16 9.74
CA PRO A 114 -16.12 -4.13 8.78
C PRO A 114 -16.60 -5.56 9.06
#